data_AF-A0AAD4Z7P6-F1
#
_entry.id   AF-A0AAD4Z7P6-F1
#
_cell.length_a   1.000
_cell.length_b   1.000
_cell.length_c   1.000
_cell.angle_alpha   90.00
_cell.angle_beta   90.00
_cell.angle_gamma   90.00
#
_symmetry.space_group_name_H-M   'P 1'
#
loop_
_entity.id
_entity.type
_entity.pdbx_description
1 polymer ?
#
loop_
_entity_poly.entity_id
_entity_poly.type
_entity_poly.pdbx_seq_one_letter_code
_entity_poly.pdbx_strand_id
1 'polypeptide(L)'
;MEVALEVAPEVLYNEMFTKVFRNSLFELSSHHCGNFVIQALISHAGSQDQMEVIWEELGSKFKDLLKMGKSGVIASLIAASQRLHIYEHKCCEALATAVHSSNESSTCIVPPDTVS
;
A
#
# COMPACT_ATOMS: atom_id res chain seq x y z
N MET A 1 -4.50 13.51 11.50
CA MET A 1 -3.49 13.59 10.42
C MET A 1 -4.07 13.15 9.09
N GLU A 2 -4.86 12.07 9.03
CA GLU A 2 -5.49 11.60 7.77
C GLU A 2 -6.25 12.69 7.01
N VAL A 3 -7.18 13.38 7.68
CA VAL A 3 -7.95 14.49 7.08
C VAL A 3 -7.04 15.60 6.56
N ALA A 4 -5.92 15.87 7.24
CA ALA A 4 -4.98 16.90 6.81
C ALA A 4 -4.28 16.51 5.50
N LEU A 5 -3.99 15.23 5.29
CA LEU A 5 -3.44 14.72 4.03
C LEU A 5 -4.45 14.77 2.88
N GLU A 6 -5.72 14.52 3.20
CA GLU A 6 -6.82 14.56 2.23
C GLU A 6 -7.11 15.97 1.70
N VAL A 7 -7.07 16.97 2.58
CA VAL A 7 -7.42 18.36 2.20
C VAL A 7 -6.20 19.25 1.93
N ALA A 8 -4.98 18.73 2.11
CA ALA A 8 -3.76 19.51 1.90
C ALA A 8 -3.62 19.93 0.43
N PRO A 9 -3.30 21.19 0.13
CA PRO A 9 -2.85 21.58 -1.19
C PRO A 9 -1.61 20.77 -1.60
N GLU A 10 -1.45 20.53 -2.90
CA GLU A 10 -0.38 19.68 -3.45
C GLU A 10 1.02 20.05 -2.91
N VAL A 11 1.33 21.36 -2.82
CA VAL A 11 2.62 21.84 -2.29
C VAL A 11 2.84 21.36 -0.85
N LEU A 12 1.83 21.48 0.01
CA LEU A 12 1.92 21.05 1.41
C LEU A 12 1.94 19.53 1.54
N TYR A 13 1.14 18.83 0.73
CA TYR A 13 1.17 17.37 0.66
C TYR A 13 2.58 16.89 0.29
N ASN A 14 3.21 17.47 -0.74
CA ASN A 14 4.56 17.12 -1.19
C ASN A 14 5.61 17.39 -0.11
N GLU A 15 5.48 18.50 0.62
CA GLU A 15 6.37 18.78 1.75
C GLU A 15 6.21 17.77 2.88
N MET A 16 4.97 17.44 3.27
CA MET A 16 4.72 16.42 4.29
C MET A 16 5.26 15.06 3.85
N PHE A 17 4.98 14.64 2.62
CA PHE A 17 5.47 13.39 2.05
C PHE A 17 7.00 13.30 2.17
N THR A 18 7.70 14.34 1.70
CA THR A 18 9.17 14.34 1.61
C THR A 18 9.85 14.53 2.96
N LYS A 19 9.35 15.42 3.81
CA LYS A 19 10.02 15.83 5.05
C LYS A 19 9.59 15.01 6.28
N VAL A 20 8.40 14.41 6.25
CA VAL A 20 7.82 13.73 7.43
C VAL A 20 7.71 12.22 7.23
N PHE A 21 7.26 11.78 6.06
CA PHE A 21 6.89 10.37 5.86
C PHE A 21 7.98 9.52 5.17
N ARG A 22 8.70 10.12 4.22
CA ARG A 22 9.78 9.44 3.48
C ARG A 22 10.81 8.83 4.43
N ASN A 23 11.27 7.63 4.12
CA ASN A 23 12.19 6.79 4.89
C ASN A 23 11.60 6.18 6.17
N SER A 24 10.30 6.36 6.43
CA SER A 24 9.62 5.83 7.63
C SER A 24 8.31 5.12 7.29
N LEU A 25 8.01 4.86 6.00
CA LEU A 25 6.70 4.38 5.58
C LEU A 25 6.40 2.99 6.17
N PHE A 26 7.37 2.07 6.18
CA PHE A 26 7.16 0.74 6.74
C PHE A 26 6.98 0.75 8.26
N GLU A 27 7.77 1.56 8.98
CA GLU A 27 7.65 1.71 10.44
C GLU A 27 6.26 2.24 10.80
N LEU A 28 5.82 3.33 10.15
CA LEU A 28 4.52 3.93 10.39
C LEU A 28 3.37 3.00 9.96
N SER A 29 3.54 2.24 8.87
CA SER A 29 2.58 1.22 8.43
C SER A 29 2.39 0.09 9.44
N SER A 30 3.44 -0.21 10.21
CA SER A 30 3.41 -1.25 11.24
C SER A 30 2.78 -0.76 12.55
N HIS A 31 2.75 0.56 12.76
CA HIS A 31 2.21 1.18 13.98
C HIS A 31 0.68 1.06 14.09
N HIS A 32 0.18 0.87 15.32
CA HIS A 32 -1.25 0.64 15.60
C HIS A 32 -2.16 1.80 15.16
N CYS A 33 -1.68 3.04 15.25
CA CYS A 33 -2.37 4.22 14.71
C CYS A 33 -1.76 4.75 13.40
N GLY A 34 -0.45 4.56 13.19
CA GLY A 34 0.27 5.18 12.08
C GLY A 34 -0.16 4.64 10.72
N ASN A 35 -0.57 3.37 10.67
CA ASN A 35 -1.00 2.71 9.45
C ASN A 35 -2.18 3.41 8.74
N PHE A 36 -3.09 4.06 9.47
CA PHE A 36 -4.19 4.79 8.85
C PHE A 36 -3.72 6.09 8.19
N VAL A 37 -2.73 6.75 8.79
CA VAL A 37 -2.08 7.92 8.18
C VAL A 37 -1.38 7.52 6.89
N ILE A 38 -0.71 6.36 6.85
CA ILE A 38 -0.07 5.87 5.62
C ILE A 38 -1.09 5.46 4.57
N GLN A 39 -2.23 4.87 4.96
CA GLN A 39 -3.34 4.62 4.02
C GLN A 39 -3.81 5.93 3.38
N ALA A 40 -4.11 6.96 4.18
CA ALA A 40 -4.51 8.28 3.69
C ALA A 40 -3.43 8.92 2.80
N LEU A 41 -2.15 8.82 3.18
CA LEU A 41 -1.03 9.30 2.38
C LEU A 41 -1.05 8.63 1.00
N ILE A 42 -1.02 7.30 0.94
CA ILE A 42 -0.99 6.55 -0.32
C ILE A 42 -2.23 6.84 -1.18
N SER A 43 -3.41 6.92 -0.58
CA SER A 43 -4.65 7.25 -1.29
C SER A 43 -4.61 8.60 -2.01
N HIS A 44 -3.83 9.55 -1.50
CA HIS A 44 -3.67 10.90 -2.07
C HIS A 44 -2.38 11.08 -2.86
N ALA A 45 -1.56 10.04 -3.03
CA ALA A 45 -0.40 10.10 -3.89
C ALA A 45 -0.82 10.44 -5.34
N GLY A 46 -0.16 11.44 -5.94
CA GLY A 46 -0.56 12.02 -7.22
C GLY A 46 0.46 11.87 -8.35
N SER A 47 1.69 11.42 -8.04
CA SER A 47 2.78 11.39 -9.02
C SER A 47 3.54 10.06 -9.04
N GLN A 48 4.24 9.83 -10.15
CA GLN A 48 5.11 8.66 -10.31
C GLN A 48 6.24 8.64 -9.28
N ASP A 49 6.89 9.78 -9.02
CA ASP A 49 7.99 9.87 -8.06
C ASP A 49 7.54 9.47 -6.63
N GLN A 50 6.33 9.86 -6.24
CA GLN A 50 5.76 9.46 -4.96
C GLN A 50 5.48 7.95 -4.91
N MET A 51 4.90 7.41 -5.99
CA MET A 51 4.64 5.97 -6.09
C MET A 51 5.92 5.15 -6.07
N GLU A 52 7.00 5.64 -6.69
CA GLU A 52 8.32 4.99 -6.66
C GLU A 52 8.84 4.89 -5.22
N VAL A 53 8.84 5.99 -4.47
CA VAL A 53 9.24 5.99 -3.06
C VAL A 53 8.37 5.06 -2.20
N ILE A 54 7.04 5.11 -2.38
CA ILE A 54 6.12 4.21 -1.67
C ILE A 54 6.44 2.75 -1.99
N TRP A 55 6.70 2.44 -3.27
CA TRP A 55 7.01 1.10 -3.72
C TRP A 55 8.35 0.59 -3.18
N GLU A 56 9.38 1.43 -3.16
CA GLU A 56 10.70 1.09 -2.61
C GLU A 56 10.63 0.70 -1.13
N GLU A 57 9.84 1.43 -0.33
CA GLU A 57 9.73 1.17 1.10
C GLU A 57 8.75 0.02 1.44
N LEU A 58 7.67 -0.14 0.67
CA LEU A 58 6.56 -1.04 1.04
C LEU A 58 6.39 -2.26 0.13
N GLY A 59 6.83 -2.22 -1.13
CA GLY A 59 6.53 -3.25 -2.14
C GLY A 59 7.02 -4.65 -1.74
N SER A 60 8.19 -4.74 -1.09
CA SER A 60 8.74 -6.00 -0.58
C SER A 60 8.16 -6.45 0.77
N LYS A 61 7.31 -5.63 1.39
CA LYS A 61 6.84 -5.79 2.78
C LYS A 61 5.42 -6.32 2.90
N PHE A 62 4.76 -6.68 1.79
CA PHE A 62 3.36 -7.11 1.80
C PHE A 62 3.11 -8.30 2.74
N LYS A 63 4.01 -9.28 2.75
CA LYS A 63 3.91 -10.45 3.64
C LYS A 63 3.96 -10.07 5.12
N ASP A 64 4.84 -9.13 5.47
CA ASP A 64 4.98 -8.66 6.86
C ASP A 64 3.74 -7.85 7.27
N LEU A 65 3.27 -6.95 6.41
CA LEU A 65 2.05 -6.15 6.64
C LEU A 65 0.81 -7.04 6.82
N LEU A 66 0.65 -8.10 6.01
CA LEU A 66 -0.44 -9.06 6.17
C LEU A 66 -0.36 -9.80 7.52
N LYS A 67 0.82 -10.28 7.91
CA LYS A 67 1.04 -10.95 9.21
C LYS A 67 0.71 -10.04 10.39
N MET A 68 0.94 -8.74 10.25
CA MET A 68 0.63 -7.72 11.27
C MET A 68 -0.83 -7.23 11.21
N GLY A 69 -1.67 -7.78 10.32
CA GLY A 69 -3.06 -7.36 10.15
C GLY A 69 -3.21 -5.96 9.54
N LYS A 70 -2.24 -5.50 8.74
CA LYS A 70 -2.18 -4.16 8.12
C LYS A 70 -2.60 -4.19 6.65
N SER A 71 -3.61 -4.98 6.31
CA SER A 71 -4.09 -5.15 4.93
C SER A 71 -4.60 -3.86 4.28
N GLY A 72 -5.10 -2.90 5.07
CA GLY A 72 -5.54 -1.60 4.58
C GLY A 72 -4.45 -0.80 3.85
N VAL A 73 -3.19 -0.91 4.32
CA VAL A 73 -2.03 -0.27 3.67
C VAL A 73 -1.81 -0.86 2.28
N ILE A 74 -1.88 -2.19 2.16
CA ILE A 74 -1.75 -2.90 0.89
C ILE A 74 -2.90 -2.54 -0.05
N ALA A 75 -4.14 -2.53 0.45
CA ALA A 75 -5.31 -2.15 -0.32
C ALA A 75 -5.20 -0.73 -0.87
N SER A 76 -4.72 0.22 -0.06
CA SER A 76 -4.51 1.61 -0.47
C SER A 76 -3.44 1.72 -1.57
N LEU A 77 -2.35 0.95 -1.47
CA LEU A 77 -1.30 0.90 -2.50
C LEU A 77 -1.78 0.28 -3.81
N ILE A 78 -2.58 -0.78 -3.75
CA ILE A 78 -3.20 -1.38 -4.95
C ILE A 78 -4.19 -0.39 -5.60
N ALA A 79 -4.99 0.31 -4.80
CA ALA A 79 -5.91 1.31 -5.32
C ALA A 79 -5.17 2.49 -5.97
N ALA A 80 -4.09 2.96 -5.34
CA ALA A 80 -3.27 4.05 -5.89
C ALA A 80 -2.53 3.62 -7.17
N SER A 81 -2.00 2.38 -7.23
CA SER A 81 -1.34 1.85 -8.43
C SER A 81 -2.31 1.76 -9.61
N GLN A 82 -3.53 1.29 -9.38
CA GLN A 82 -4.59 1.26 -10.39
C GLN A 82 -4.99 2.68 -10.83
N ARG A 83 -5.21 3.60 -9.88
CA ARG A 83 -5.62 4.99 -10.19
C ARG A 83 -4.60 5.73 -11.04
N LEU A 84 -3.31 5.49 -10.83
CA LEU A 84 -2.21 6.17 -11.53
C LEU A 84 -1.67 5.38 -12.72
N HIS A 85 -2.09 4.13 -12.92
CA HIS A 85 -1.50 3.19 -13.89
C HIS A 85 0.00 2.95 -13.68
N ILE A 86 0.41 2.78 -12.42
CA ILE A 86 1.82 2.61 -12.02
C ILE A 86 1.96 1.39 -11.12
N TYR A 87 2.83 0.44 -11.47
CA TYR A 87 3.09 -0.79 -10.70
C TYR A 87 1.90 -1.75 -10.51
N GLU A 88 0.84 -1.65 -11.31
CA GLU A 88 -0.36 -2.53 -11.22
C GLU A 88 0.02 -4.03 -11.19
N HIS A 89 0.80 -4.49 -12.17
CA HIS A 89 1.26 -5.88 -12.23
C HIS A 89 2.14 -6.25 -11.03
N LYS A 90 3.06 -5.36 -10.63
CA LYS A 90 3.96 -5.61 -9.50
C LYS A 90 3.18 -5.74 -8.20
N CYS A 91 2.12 -4.95 -7.99
CA CYS A 91 1.26 -5.04 -6.83
C CYS A 91 0.52 -6.40 -6.79
N CYS A 92 -0.03 -6.84 -7.92
CA CYS A 92 -0.68 -8.15 -8.02
C CYS A 92 0.28 -9.30 -7.71
N GLU A 93 1.48 -9.26 -8.28
CA GLU A 93 2.53 -10.25 -8.05
C GLU A 93 2.96 -10.27 -6.58
N ALA A 94 3.27 -9.10 -6.00
CA ALA A 94 3.66 -8.99 -4.60
C ALA A 94 2.57 -9.50 -3.65
N LEU A 95 1.30 -9.21 -3.92
CA LEU A 95 0.18 -9.74 -3.15
C LEU A 95 0.06 -11.26 -3.28
N ALA A 96 0.11 -11.79 -4.50
CA ALA A 96 0.07 -13.23 -4.73
C ALA A 96 1.22 -13.93 -3.99
N THR A 97 2.46 -13.43 -4.11
CA THR A 97 3.62 -13.98 -3.40
C THR A 97 3.48 -13.89 -1.88
N ALA A 98 2.86 -12.83 -1.36
CA ALA A 98 2.67 -12.64 0.07
C ALA A 98 1.63 -13.61 0.67
N VAL A 99 0.57 -13.93 -0.08
CA VAL A 99 -0.54 -14.79 0.34
C VAL A 99 -0.22 -16.28 0.15
N HIS A 100 0.55 -16.64 -0.87
CA HIS A 100 0.95 -18.04 -1.06
C HIS A 100 1.91 -18.49 0.07
N SER A 101 1.43 -19.42 0.90
CA SER A 101 2.29 -20.29 1.71
C SER A 101 2.98 -21.28 0.78
N SER A 102 4.27 -21.55 1.01
CA SER A 102 5.17 -22.32 0.13
C SER A 102 4.80 -23.80 -0.10
N ASN A 103 3.57 -24.23 0.17
CA ASN A 103 3.19 -25.65 0.12
C ASN A 103 1.79 -25.99 -0.38
N GLU A 104 0.95 -25.06 -0.87
CA GLU A 104 -0.39 -25.44 -1.37
C GLU A 104 -0.71 -24.72 -2.68
N SER A 105 -1.31 -25.47 -3.61
CA SER A 105 -1.66 -25.05 -4.99
C SER A 105 -2.32 -23.67 -5.06
N SER A 106 -2.02 -22.90 -6.11
CA SER A 106 -2.52 -21.53 -6.39
C SER A 106 -4.04 -21.39 -6.54
N THR A 107 -4.79 -22.44 -6.24
CA THR A 107 -6.25 -22.56 -6.33
C THR A 107 -6.99 -21.82 -5.20
N CYS A 108 -6.28 -21.24 -4.22
CA CYS A 108 -6.90 -20.71 -2.99
C CYS A 108 -7.02 -19.17 -2.92
N ILE A 109 -6.58 -18.42 -3.95
CA ILE A 109 -6.65 -16.94 -3.91
C ILE A 109 -8.10 -16.45 -4.06
N VAL A 110 -8.90 -17.16 -4.83
CA VAL A 110 -10.33 -16.89 -5.01
C VAL A 110 -11.05 -18.21 -4.69
N PRO A 111 -12.02 -18.23 -3.75
CA PRO A 111 -12.88 -19.40 -3.62
C PRO A 111 -13.56 -19.65 -4.97
N PRO A 112 -13.67 -20.90 -5.46
CA PRO A 112 -14.38 -21.17 -6.69
C PRO A 112 -15.80 -20.62 -6.56
N ASP A 113 -16.20 -19.77 -7.50
CA ASP A 113 -17.55 -19.23 -7.56
C ASP A 113 -18.53 -20.40 -7.47
N THR A 114 -19.36 -20.44 -6.42
CA THR A 114 -20.55 -21.30 -6.40
C THR A 114 -21.50 -20.77 -7.46
N VAL A 115 -21.35 -21.29 -8.68
CA VAL A 115 -22.31 -21.10 -9.77
C VAL A 115 -23.67 -21.62 -9.29
N SER A 116 -24.67 -20.72 -9.31
CA SER A 116 -26.07 -20.96 -8.96
C SER A 116 -26.79 -21.84 -9.98
#